data_AF-A0A136JJP8-F1
#
_entry.id   AF-A0A136JJP8-F1
#
_cell.length_a   1.000
_cell.length_b   1.000
_cell.length_c   1.000
_cell.angle_alpha   90.00
_cell.angle_beta   90.00
_cell.angle_gamma   90.00
#
_symmetry.space_group_name_H-M   'P 1'
#
loop_
_entity.id
_entity.type
_entity.pdbx_description
1 polymer ?
#
loop_
_entity_poly.entity_id
_entity_poly.type
_entity_poly.pdbx_seq_one_letter_code
_entity_poly.pdbx_strand_id
1 'polypeptide(L)'
;MFQFKDFTKFMEKVDSYGMKSGIIKIIPPDEWRQRQPPLDDIVKQVTVKQPIKQDIMGSNGTYRQVNILHQRSYNLPQWRQLCDQSEHQPPARRGERRLNADKPRAAARPR
;
A
#
# COMPACT_ATOMS: atom_id res chain seq x y z
N MET A 1 9.14 2.50 26.42
CA MET A 1 10.10 3.42 25.74
C MET A 1 11.61 3.04 25.77
N PHE A 2 12.21 2.57 26.87
CA PHE A 2 13.70 2.49 27.02
C PHE A 2 14.43 1.75 25.88
N GLN A 3 13.95 0.59 25.46
CA GLN A 3 14.54 -0.20 24.37
C GLN A 3 14.44 0.48 23.00
N PHE A 4 13.48 1.40 22.81
CA PHE A 4 13.19 2.03 21.52
C PHE A 4 13.89 3.40 21.36
N LYS A 5 14.80 3.75 22.27
CA LYS A 5 15.54 5.03 22.25
C LYS A 5 16.77 5.00 21.35
N ASP A 6 17.44 3.85 21.27
CA ASP A 6 18.68 3.67 20.53
C ASP A 6 18.45 2.66 19.41
N PHE A 7 18.43 3.16 18.18
CA PHE A 7 18.17 2.35 16.99
C PHE A 7 19.24 1.26 16.82
N THR A 8 20.52 1.62 16.89
CA THR A 8 21.63 0.69 16.67
C THR A 8 21.60 -0.43 17.69
N LYS A 9 21.50 -0.09 18.98
CA LYS A 9 21.44 -1.08 20.05
C LYS A 9 20.21 -1.98 19.96
N PHE A 10 19.06 -1.43 19.54
CA PHE A 10 17.86 -2.24 19.32
C PHE A 10 18.07 -3.22 18.16
N MET A 11 18.64 -2.76 17.05
CA MET A 11 18.91 -3.59 15.87
C MET A 11 19.90 -4.73 16.18
N GLU A 12 20.98 -4.46 16.91
CA GLU A 12 21.91 -5.50 17.37
C GLU A 12 21.22 -6.59 18.19
N LYS A 13 20.21 -6.22 18.99
CA LYS A 13 19.47 -7.18 19.82
C LYS A 13 18.47 -8.03 19.04
N VAL A 14 17.96 -7.53 17.92
CA VAL A 14 16.98 -8.26 17.10
C VAL A 14 17.59 -8.94 15.88
N ASP A 15 18.87 -8.68 15.59
CA ASP A 15 19.60 -9.19 14.42
C ASP A 15 19.49 -10.71 14.27
N SER A 16 19.66 -11.46 15.36
CA SER A 16 19.58 -12.93 15.34
C SER A 16 18.24 -13.48 14.84
N TYR A 17 17.13 -12.77 15.10
CA TYR A 17 15.81 -13.13 14.57
C TYR A 17 15.75 -12.85 13.06
N GLY A 18 16.31 -11.73 12.60
CA GLY A 18 16.43 -11.38 11.18
C GLY A 18 17.29 -12.37 10.41
N MET A 19 18.46 -12.74 10.95
CA MET A 19 19.36 -13.73 10.35
C MET A 19 18.73 -15.11 10.22
N LYS A 20 17.81 -15.48 11.13
CA LYS A 20 17.09 -16.76 11.08
C LYS A 20 15.91 -16.75 10.10
N SER A 21 15.21 -15.63 9.96
CA SER A 21 13.91 -15.56 9.25
C SER A 21 13.93 -14.78 7.94
N GLY A 22 14.97 -13.99 7.67
CA GLY A 22 15.07 -13.06 6.55
C GLY A 22 14.28 -11.76 6.71
N ILE A 23 13.26 -11.73 7.57
CA ILE A 23 12.43 -10.55 7.82
C ILE A 23 11.84 -10.56 9.23
N ILE A 24 11.90 -9.41 9.91
CA ILE A 24 11.26 -9.20 11.22
C ILE A 24 10.32 -7.99 11.18
N LYS A 25 9.26 -8.03 11.98
CA LYS A 25 8.33 -6.91 12.17
C LYS A 25 8.52 -6.33 13.56
N ILE A 26 8.82 -5.04 13.64
CA ILE A 26 8.93 -4.32 14.91
C ILE A 26 7.61 -3.62 15.18
N ILE A 27 6.99 -3.91 16.33
CA ILE A 27 5.81 -3.20 16.82
C ILE A 27 6.30 -2.11 17.77
N PRO A 28 6.16 -0.82 17.43
CA PRO A 28 6.65 0.25 18.29
C PRO A 28 5.79 0.39 19.56
N PRO A 29 6.34 0.93 20.66
CA PRO A 29 5.57 1.20 21.87
C PRO A 29 4.38 2.14 21.62
N ASP A 30 3.26 1.89 22.29
CA ASP A 30 2.02 2.68 22.14
C ASP A 30 2.24 4.15 22.44
N GLU A 31 3.02 4.44 23.49
CA GLU A 31 3.42 5.79 23.89
C GLU A 31 4.10 6.56 22.74
N TRP A 32 4.91 5.86 21.93
CA TRP A 32 5.60 6.49 20.80
C TRP A 32 4.62 6.78 19.67
N ARG A 33 3.70 5.84 19.37
CA ARG A 33 2.68 6.02 18.32
C ARG A 33 1.76 7.20 18.62
N GLN A 34 1.35 7.36 19.88
CA GLN A 34 0.45 8.43 20.31
C GLN A 34 1.10 9.82 20.28
N ARG A 35 2.44 9.90 20.36
CA ARG A 35 3.18 11.17 20.29
C ARG A 35 3.40 11.70 18.88
N GLN A 36 3.05 10.92 17.84
CA GLN A 36 3.27 11.35 16.46
C GLN A 36 2.28 12.45 16.08
N PRO A 37 2.71 13.43 15.26
CA PRO A 37 1.81 14.48 14.80
C PRO A 37 0.71 13.91 13.89
N PRO A 38 -0.47 14.57 13.83
CA PRO A 38 -1.50 14.21 12.86
C PRO A 38 -0.97 14.38 11.43
N LEU A 39 -1.40 13.49 10.53
CA LEU A 39 -0.88 13.45 9.16
C LEU A 39 -1.74 14.24 8.17
N ASP A 40 -2.96 14.64 8.55
CA ASP A 40 -4.00 15.18 7.66
C ASP A 40 -3.53 16.34 6.78
N ASP A 41 -2.72 17.25 7.30
CA ASP A 41 -2.21 18.39 6.52
C ASP A 41 -0.93 18.06 5.76
N ILE A 42 -0.06 17.22 6.34
CA ILE A 42 1.21 16.82 5.73
C ILE A 42 0.94 16.02 4.44
N VAL A 43 -0.04 15.12 4.47
CA VAL A 43 -0.38 14.28 3.32
C VAL A 43 -0.98 15.08 2.15
N LYS A 44 -1.60 16.23 2.38
CA LYS A 44 -2.18 17.06 1.29
C LYS A 44 -1.12 17.55 0.29
N GLN A 45 0.13 17.66 0.73
CA GLN A 45 1.25 18.10 -0.12
C GLN A 45 1.80 16.97 -1.00
N VAL A 46 1.43 15.71 -0.73
CA VAL A 46 1.93 14.55 -1.45
C VAL A 46 1.21 14.39 -2.79
N THR A 47 1.99 14.26 -3.85
CA THR A 47 1.52 13.97 -5.21
C THR A 47 2.16 12.69 -5.73
N VAL A 48 1.33 11.76 -6.18
CA VAL A 48 1.75 10.55 -6.88
C VAL A 48 1.97 10.90 -8.35
N LYS A 49 3.23 11.11 -8.72
CA LYS A 49 3.63 11.36 -10.11
C LYS A 49 3.96 10.04 -10.79
N GLN A 50 3.54 9.92 -12.05
CA GLN A 50 3.85 8.78 -12.92
C GLN A 50 3.66 7.40 -12.24
N PRO A 51 2.47 7.10 -11.68
CA PRO A 51 2.27 5.85 -10.96
C PRO A 51 2.53 4.64 -11.86
N ILE A 52 3.08 3.60 -11.23
CA ILE A 52 3.44 2.35 -11.90
C ILE A 52 2.23 1.43 -11.88
N LYS A 53 1.71 1.08 -13.07
CA LYS A 53 0.79 -0.04 -13.24
C LYS A 53 1.60 -1.32 -13.37
N GLN A 54 1.29 -2.31 -12.55
CA GLN A 54 1.93 -3.61 -12.58
C GLN A 54 1.06 -4.56 -13.42
N ASP A 55 1.57 -4.95 -14.59
CA ASP A 55 0.94 -5.96 -15.44
C ASP A 55 1.57 -7.32 -15.12
N ILE A 56 0.74 -8.29 -14.73
CA ILE A 56 1.19 -9.59 -14.22
C ILE A 56 0.76 -10.67 -15.21
N MET A 57 1.75 -11.37 -15.77
CA MET A 57 1.56 -12.42 -16.77
C MET A 57 2.13 -13.73 -16.22
N GLY A 58 1.37 -14.81 -16.30
CA GLY A 58 1.79 -16.11 -15.82
C GLY A 58 0.65 -16.89 -15.17
N SER A 59 0.97 -18.06 -14.61
CA SER A 59 0.01 -18.92 -13.94
C SER A 59 0.72 -19.94 -13.04
N ASN A 60 -0.04 -20.66 -12.21
CA ASN A 60 0.46 -21.77 -11.39
C ASN A 60 1.65 -21.42 -10.49
N GLY A 61 1.65 -20.22 -9.89
CA GLY A 61 2.70 -19.78 -8.98
C GLY A 61 3.92 -19.14 -9.65
N THR A 62 4.01 -19.15 -10.98
CA THR A 62 5.10 -18.52 -11.73
C THR A 62 4.58 -17.34 -12.55
N TYR A 63 5.08 -16.15 -12.23
CA TYR A 63 4.61 -14.90 -12.82
C TYR A 63 5.76 -13.99 -13.22
N ARG A 64 5.55 -13.24 -14.29
CA ARG A 64 6.37 -12.11 -14.71
C ARG A 64 5.58 -10.82 -14.48
N GLN A 65 6.24 -9.84 -13.89
CA GLN A 65 5.69 -8.50 -13.72
C GLN A 65 6.32 -7.55 -14.74
N VAL A 66 5.49 -6.74 -15.38
CA VAL A 66 5.91 -5.62 -16.23
C VAL A 66 5.41 -4.32 -15.61
N ASN A 67 6.28 -3.33 -15.52
CA ASN A 67 5.95 -2.02 -14.97
C ASN A 67 5.63 -1.05 -16.10
N ILE A 68 4.42 -0.49 -16.10
CA ILE A 68 3.95 0.49 -17.08
C ILE A 68 3.76 1.83 -16.35
N LEU A 69 4.48 2.86 -16.78
CA LEU A 69 4.34 4.20 -16.23
C LEU A 69 3.05 4.85 -16.76
N HIS A 70 2.18 5.29 -15.86
CA HIS A 70 0.97 6.00 -16.22
C HIS A 70 1.23 7.51 -16.17
N GLN A 71 1.01 8.24 -17.27
CA GLN A 71 1.35 9.67 -17.36
C GLN A 71 0.50 10.60 -16.46
N ARG A 72 -0.52 10.08 -15.78
CA ARG A 72 -1.45 10.89 -14.97
C ARG A 72 -0.88 11.04 -13.57
N SER A 73 -0.83 12.27 -13.06
CA SER A 73 -0.50 12.52 -11.65
C SER A 73 -1.77 12.60 -10.82
N TYR A 74 -1.67 12.18 -9.56
CA TYR A 74 -2.78 12.19 -8.59
C TYR A 74 -2.33 12.85 -7.30
N ASN A 75 -3.17 13.70 -6.71
CA ASN A 75 -3.04 13.97 -5.27
C ASN A 75 -3.55 12.76 -4.46
N LEU A 76 -3.24 12.69 -3.16
CA LEU A 76 -3.64 11.54 -2.35
C LEU A 76 -5.16 11.29 -2.29
N PRO A 77 -6.05 12.30 -2.17
CA PRO A 77 -7.49 12.08 -2.27
C PRO A 77 -7.92 11.42 -3.59
N GLN A 78 -7.39 11.88 -4.73
CA GLN A 78 -7.67 11.29 -6.04
C GLN A 78 -7.11 9.87 -6.16
N TRP A 79 -5.92 9.62 -5.61
CA TRP A 79 -5.33 8.29 -5.58
C TRP A 79 -6.15 7.30 -4.73
N ARG A 80 -6.63 7.74 -3.57
CA ARG A 80 -7.54 6.96 -2.74
C ARG A 80 -8.84 6.64 -3.48
N GLN A 81 -9.44 7.63 -4.12
CA GLN A 81 -10.64 7.41 -4.94
C GLN A 81 -10.39 6.39 -6.05
N LEU A 82 -9.21 6.37 -6.68
CA LEU A 82 -8.82 5.35 -7.64
C LEU A 82 -8.78 3.96 -6.99
N CYS A 83 -8.17 3.82 -5.81
CA CYS A 83 -8.13 2.55 -5.07
C CYS A 83 -9.53 2.04 -4.67
N ASP A 84 -10.48 2.95 -4.43
CA ASP A 84 -11.86 2.60 -4.07
C ASP A 84 -12.74 2.22 -5.29
N GLN A 85 -12.23 2.35 -6.53
CA GLN A 85 -12.95 1.95 -7.74
C GLN A 85 -13.09 0.42 -7.83
N SER A 86 -14.13 -0.03 -8.54
CA SER A 86 -14.44 -1.45 -8.75
C SER A 86 -13.28 -2.30 -9.25
N GLU A 87 -12.43 -1.71 -10.10
CA GLU A 87 -11.28 -2.34 -10.73
C GLU A 87 -10.07 -2.48 -9.79
N HIS A 88 -10.05 -1.75 -8.67
CA HIS A 88 -8.88 -1.62 -7.79
C HIS A 88 -9.16 -1.95 -6.32
N GLN A 89 -10.42 -1.94 -5.91
CA GLN A 89 -10.80 -2.27 -4.54
C GLN A 89 -10.40 -3.71 -4.18
N PRO A 90 -10.10 -3.99 -2.90
CA PRO A 90 -9.90 -5.35 -2.44
C PRO A 90 -11.09 -6.26 -2.82
N PRO A 91 -10.83 -7.54 -3.15
CA PRO A 91 -11.92 -8.47 -3.40
C PRO A 91 -12.83 -8.55 -2.17
N ALA A 92 -14.13 -8.71 -2.42
CA ALA A 92 -15.08 -8.93 -1.33
C ALA A 92 -14.68 -10.15 -0.50
N ARG A 93 -14.93 -10.09 0.80
CA ARG A 93 -14.69 -11.23 1.67
C ARG A 93 -15.60 -12.38 1.24
N ARG A 94 -15.22 -13.61 1.59
CA ARG A 94 -16.03 -14.79 1.29
C ARG A 94 -17.44 -14.61 1.88
N GLY A 95 -18.46 -14.62 1.02
CA GLY A 95 -19.87 -14.43 1.41
C GLY A 95 -20.39 -12.99 1.26
N GLU A 96 -19.53 -12.01 0.96
CA GLU A 96 -19.93 -10.62 0.77
C GLU A 96 -20.02 -10.27 -0.73
N ARG A 97 -20.98 -9.42 -1.11
CA ARG A 97 -21.05 -8.84 -2.46
C ARG A 97 -20.11 -7.64 -2.54
N ARG A 98 -19.47 -7.43 -3.70
CA ARG A 98 -18.65 -6.24 -3.94
C ARG A 98 -19.54 -5.00 -3.88
N LEU A 99 -19.08 -3.95 -3.20
CA LEU A 99 -19.80 -2.68 -3.03
C LEU A 99 -20.19 -1.99 -4.35
N ASN A 100 -19.50 -2.31 -5.44
CA ASN A 100 -19.68 -1.72 -6.78
C ASN A 100 -20.08 -2.75 -7.85
N ALA A 101 -20.65 -3.90 -7.48
CA ALA A 101 -20.99 -4.97 -8.44
C ALA A 101 -22.02 -4.56 -9.50
N ASP A 102 -22.95 -3.65 -9.15
CA ASP A 102 -24.08 -3.27 -10.01
C ASP A 102 -23.81 -2.00 -10.84
N LYS A 103 -22.60 -1.43 -10.80
CA LYS A 103 -22.29 -0.23 -11.58
C LYS A 103 -21.94 -0.65 -13.01
N PRO A 104 -22.71 -0.25 -14.04
CA PRO A 104 -22.39 -0.59 -15.42
C PRO A 104 -21.00 -0.06 -15.76
N ARG A 105 -20.16 -0.92 -16.33
CA ARG A 105 -18.83 -0.57 -16.82
C ARG A 105 -18.98 0.63 -17.77
N ALA A 106 -18.33 1.75 -17.45
CA ALA A 106 -18.39 2.93 -18.30
C ALA A 106 -17.99 2.55 -19.73
N ALA A 107 -18.84 2.89 -20.70
CA ALA A 107 -18.62 2.55 -22.10
C ALA A 107 -17.22 3.04 -22.53
N ALA A 108 -16.47 2.16 -23.20
CA ALA A 108 -15.19 2.54 -23.78
C ALA A 108 -15.43 3.72 -24.73
N ARG A 109 -14.72 4.83 -24.51
CA ARG A 109 -14.79 5.98 -25.42
C ARG A 109 -14.39 5.52 -26.83
N PRO A 110 -15.21 5.78 -27.87
CA PRO A 110 -14.80 5.53 -29.24
C PRO A 110 -13.58 6.40 -29.58
N ARG A 111 -12.69 5.84 -30.41
CA ARG A 111 -11.48 6.49 -30.91
C ARG A 111 -11.80 7.72 -31.75
#